data_AF-A0A1J3HMY0-F1
#
_entry.id   AF-A0A1J3HMY0-F1
#
_cell.length_a   1.000
_cell.length_b   1.000
_cell.length_c   1.000
_cell.angle_alpha   90.00
_cell.angle_beta   90.00
_cell.angle_gamma   90.00
#
_symmetry.space_group_name_H-M   'P 1'
#
loop_
_entity.id
_entity.type
_entity.pdbx_description
1 polymer ?
#
loop_
_entity_poly.entity_id
_entity_poly.type
_entity_poly.pdbx_seq_one_letter_code
_entity_poly.pdbx_strand_id
1 'polypeptide(L)'
;ISTSSVSSSVTFASAEVKMFQKTLLKFYEVSPWFALPNNMSNSAILQILAQETRDKKDLHILDIGVSHGMQWPTFLEALCSRPEGPPPRVRITVVSDLTGDIPFSVGPPAYNYGSQLIGFARSLNINLYISVLDKFQLIDTSPHETLIVCAQFRLNQLKHSIPDEKSEALIALRSLKPKGVVLCENINGECTSREDFAAGFSRKLEYLWKFLDSTSSGFKEENSEERTLMEGEATKVLMSSGEMNEGKDIWYERMRATGFAEEAFGEDAIGGAKSLLRKYDSNWEIRMEDGDTFAGLLWKGEAVSFCSLWK
;
A
#
# COMPACT_ATOMS: atom_id res chain seq x y z
N ILE A 1 -25.03 6.72 37.89
CA ILE A 1 -24.27 7.05 36.67
C ILE A 1 -23.63 5.75 36.23
N SER A 2 -24.25 5.08 35.26
CA SER A 2 -23.75 3.81 34.73
C SER A 2 -22.46 4.08 33.99
N THR A 3 -21.36 3.54 34.48
CA THR A 3 -20.09 3.50 33.76
C THR A 3 -20.31 2.65 32.52
N SER A 4 -20.56 3.28 31.36
CA SER A 4 -20.44 2.62 30.07
C SER A 4 -19.00 2.11 29.99
N SER A 5 -18.83 0.79 30.01
CA SER A 5 -17.57 0.19 29.59
C SER A 5 -17.26 0.75 28.22
N VAL A 6 -16.21 1.58 28.11
CA VAL A 6 -15.64 1.93 26.81
C VAL A 6 -15.33 0.60 26.15
N SER A 7 -16.14 0.20 25.17
CA SER A 7 -15.84 -1.02 24.42
C SER A 7 -14.45 -0.78 23.84
N SER A 8 -13.50 -1.68 24.11
CA SER A 8 -12.23 -1.67 23.41
C SER A 8 -12.56 -1.59 21.91
N SER A 9 -12.05 -0.58 21.23
CA SER A 9 -12.25 -0.42 19.78
C SER A 9 -11.81 -1.70 19.11
N VAL A 10 -12.71 -2.37 18.39
CA VAL A 10 -12.39 -3.61 17.68
C VAL A 10 -11.38 -3.26 16.59
N THR A 11 -10.23 -3.91 16.62
CA THR A 11 -9.14 -3.73 15.63
C THR A 11 -9.05 -4.97 14.74
N PHE A 12 -8.36 -4.85 13.61
CA PHE A 12 -8.10 -5.97 12.71
C PHE A 12 -7.46 -7.16 13.43
N ALA A 13 -6.46 -6.91 14.28
CA ALA A 13 -5.75 -7.96 15.01
C ALA A 13 -6.65 -8.76 15.97
N SER A 14 -7.68 -8.12 16.53
CA SER A 14 -8.62 -8.74 17.47
C SER A 14 -9.86 -9.36 16.80
N ALA A 15 -10.06 -9.12 15.51
CA ALA A 15 -11.28 -9.54 14.81
C ALA A 15 -11.28 -11.03 14.48
N GLU A 16 -12.47 -11.60 14.35
CA GLU A 16 -12.63 -12.94 13.76
C GLU A 16 -12.18 -12.92 12.29
N VAL A 17 -11.46 -13.97 11.85
CA VAL A 17 -10.92 -14.08 10.48
C VAL A 17 -11.99 -13.85 9.41
N LYS A 18 -13.19 -14.40 9.61
CA LYS A 18 -14.30 -14.26 8.65
C LYS A 18 -14.80 -12.83 8.56
N MET A 19 -14.95 -12.15 9.70
CA MET A 19 -15.36 -10.74 9.74
C MET A 19 -14.30 -9.84 9.09
N PHE A 20 -13.03 -10.08 9.41
CA PHE A 20 -11.91 -9.37 8.83
C PHE A 20 -11.87 -9.52 7.30
N GLN A 21 -11.99 -10.75 6.77
CA GLN A 21 -12.07 -11.01 5.34
C GLN A 21 -13.24 -10.28 4.67
N LYS A 22 -14.44 -10.37 5.27
CA LYS A 22 -15.64 -9.67 4.77
C LYS A 22 -15.44 -8.16 4.75
N THR A 23 -14.79 -7.62 5.77
CA THR A 23 -14.47 -6.20 5.90
C THR A 23 -13.51 -5.72 4.81
N LEU A 24 -12.41 -6.45 4.57
CA LEU A 24 -11.49 -6.14 3.48
C LEU A 24 -12.21 -6.18 2.13
N LEU A 25 -12.93 -7.27 1.83
CA LEU A 25 -13.67 -7.39 0.57
C LEU A 25 -14.65 -6.25 0.37
N LYS A 26 -15.44 -5.93 1.40
CA LYS A 26 -16.43 -4.85 1.30
C LYS A 26 -15.78 -3.49 1.13
N PHE A 27 -14.67 -3.22 1.85
CA PHE A 27 -13.96 -1.96 1.72
C PHE A 27 -13.39 -1.76 0.31
N TYR A 28 -12.75 -2.79 -0.26
CA TYR A 28 -12.24 -2.72 -1.64
C TYR A 28 -13.36 -2.59 -2.68
N GLU A 29 -14.56 -3.10 -2.39
CA GLU A 29 -15.74 -2.93 -3.24
C GLU A 29 -16.24 -1.48 -3.26
N VAL A 30 -16.20 -0.77 -2.11
CA VAL A 30 -16.84 0.55 -1.96
C VAL A 30 -15.88 1.73 -1.86
N SER A 31 -14.58 1.49 -1.66
CA SER A 31 -13.56 2.53 -1.51
C SER A 31 -12.31 2.24 -2.36
N PRO A 32 -11.81 3.22 -3.12
CA PRO A 32 -10.57 3.11 -3.87
C PRO A 32 -9.31 3.36 -3.04
N TRP A 33 -9.44 3.67 -1.74
CA TRP A 33 -8.31 4.11 -0.88
C TRP A 33 -7.07 3.22 -1.01
N PHE A 34 -7.27 1.90 -0.97
CA PHE A 34 -6.19 0.92 -1.21
C PHE A 34 -6.27 0.28 -2.60
N ALA A 35 -7.44 0.28 -3.25
CA ALA A 35 -7.61 -0.34 -4.57
C ALA A 35 -6.86 0.42 -5.67
N LEU A 36 -6.84 1.75 -5.64
CA LEU A 36 -6.11 2.57 -6.61
C LEU A 36 -4.59 2.37 -6.49
N PRO A 37 -3.96 2.52 -5.31
CA PRO A 37 -2.55 2.19 -5.13
C PRO A 37 -2.18 0.79 -5.61
N ASN A 38 -3.01 -0.22 -5.32
CA ASN A 38 -2.78 -1.59 -5.80
C ASN A 38 -2.82 -1.67 -7.34
N ASN A 39 -3.75 -0.97 -7.98
CA ASN A 39 -3.84 -0.92 -9.44
C ASN A 39 -2.64 -0.22 -10.07
N MET A 40 -2.18 0.88 -9.48
CA MET A 40 -0.98 1.60 -9.91
C MET A 40 0.26 0.73 -9.74
N SER A 41 0.45 0.09 -8.57
CA SER A 41 1.55 -0.85 -8.32
C SER A 41 1.56 -2.01 -9.30
N ASN A 42 0.41 -2.64 -9.54
CA ASN A 42 0.30 -3.76 -10.48
C ASN A 42 0.68 -3.34 -11.90
N SER A 43 0.20 -2.18 -12.34
CA SER A 43 0.50 -1.65 -13.68
C SER A 43 1.98 -1.26 -13.81
N ALA A 44 2.57 -0.69 -12.77
CA ALA A 44 3.99 -0.37 -12.72
C ALA A 44 4.88 -1.63 -12.77
N ILE A 45 4.52 -2.69 -12.04
CA ILE A 45 5.21 -3.99 -12.14
C ILE A 45 5.19 -4.49 -13.59
N LEU A 46 4.03 -4.44 -14.25
CA LEU A 46 3.88 -4.87 -15.64
C LEU A 46 4.69 -3.99 -16.61
N GLN A 47 4.70 -2.68 -16.39
CA GLN A 47 5.52 -1.73 -17.14
C GLN A 47 7.01 -2.06 -17.03
N ILE A 48 7.53 -2.27 -15.82
CA ILE A 48 8.94 -2.65 -15.61
C ILE A 48 9.24 -3.96 -16.33
N LEU A 49 8.36 -4.95 -16.22
CA LEU A 49 8.55 -6.24 -16.86
C LEU A 49 8.49 -6.21 -18.39
N ALA A 50 7.79 -5.23 -18.98
CA ALA A 50 7.76 -5.01 -20.42
C ALA A 50 9.05 -4.35 -20.95
N GLN A 51 9.79 -3.66 -20.08
CA GLN A 51 11.04 -2.98 -20.42
C GLN A 51 12.28 -3.88 -20.24
N GLU A 52 12.19 -4.97 -19.49
CA GLU A 52 13.30 -5.91 -19.31
C GLU A 52 13.62 -6.68 -20.61
N THR A 53 14.89 -7.06 -20.78
CA THR A 53 15.31 -7.90 -21.92
C THR A 53 14.56 -9.24 -21.88
N ARG A 54 14.32 -9.83 -23.06
CA ARG A 54 13.53 -11.06 -23.25
C ARG A 54 14.09 -12.32 -22.57
N ASP A 55 15.16 -12.19 -21.79
CA ASP A 55 15.65 -13.25 -20.93
C ASP A 55 14.58 -13.48 -19.87
N LYS A 56 13.96 -14.66 -19.87
CA LYS A 56 12.87 -15.05 -18.97
C LYS A 56 13.37 -15.17 -17.53
N LYS A 57 13.67 -14.04 -16.90
CA LYS A 57 14.04 -13.94 -15.49
C LYS A 57 12.84 -14.26 -14.63
N ASP A 58 13.12 -14.79 -13.45
CA ASP A 58 12.11 -14.93 -12.41
C ASP A 58 11.67 -13.54 -11.95
N LEU A 59 10.42 -13.42 -11.50
CA LEU A 59 9.93 -12.21 -10.87
C LEU A 59 9.95 -12.39 -9.35
N HIS A 60 10.51 -11.41 -8.66
CA HIS A 60 10.43 -11.33 -7.21
C HIS A 60 9.86 -9.98 -6.79
N ILE A 61 8.74 -10.02 -6.07
CA ILE A 61 8.06 -8.85 -5.55
C ILE A 61 8.27 -8.82 -4.03
N LEU A 62 8.82 -7.71 -3.55
CA LEU A 62 8.87 -7.40 -2.13
C LEU A 62 7.65 -6.53 -1.78
N ASP A 63 6.71 -7.09 -1.03
CA ASP A 63 5.47 -6.44 -0.59
C ASP A 63 5.65 -5.87 0.82
N ILE A 64 5.84 -4.56 0.91
CA ILE A 64 5.85 -3.78 2.15
C ILE A 64 4.55 -2.97 2.21
N GLY A 65 3.43 -3.67 2.26
CA GLY A 65 2.10 -3.08 2.17
C GLY A 65 1.17 -3.36 3.35
N VAL A 66 -0.05 -2.86 3.19
CA VAL A 66 -1.23 -3.10 4.07
C VAL A 66 -2.38 -3.76 3.30
N SER A 67 -2.08 -4.38 2.15
CA SER A 67 -3.11 -4.90 1.23
C SER A 67 -3.80 -6.18 1.73
N HIS A 68 -3.17 -6.91 2.67
CA HIS A 68 -3.65 -8.21 3.17
C HIS A 68 -3.91 -9.21 2.03
N GLY A 69 -3.11 -9.15 0.96
CA GLY A 69 -3.24 -10.03 -0.19
C GLY A 69 -4.28 -9.61 -1.23
N MET A 70 -5.06 -8.56 -0.99
CA MET A 70 -6.11 -8.08 -1.90
C MET A 70 -5.57 -7.54 -3.24
N GLN A 71 -4.30 -7.14 -3.29
CA GLN A 71 -3.63 -6.67 -4.51
C GLN A 71 -3.43 -7.80 -5.54
N TRP A 72 -3.02 -8.97 -5.05
CA TRP A 72 -2.38 -10.00 -5.86
C TRP A 72 -3.29 -10.74 -6.83
N PRO A 73 -4.60 -10.98 -6.59
CA PRO A 73 -5.46 -11.63 -7.56
C PRO A 73 -5.51 -10.90 -8.91
N THR A 74 -5.78 -9.58 -8.88
CA THR A 74 -5.84 -8.77 -10.11
C THR A 74 -4.49 -8.66 -10.81
N PHE A 75 -3.40 -8.65 -10.03
CA PHE A 75 -2.05 -8.71 -10.58
C PHE A 75 -1.80 -10.02 -11.34
N LEU A 76 -2.14 -11.16 -10.74
CA LEU A 76 -1.90 -12.48 -11.33
C LEU A 76 -2.71 -12.68 -12.62
N GLU A 77 -3.95 -12.19 -12.68
CA GLU A 77 -4.76 -12.19 -13.90
C GLU A 77 -4.11 -11.36 -15.03
N ALA A 78 -3.65 -10.15 -14.70
CA ALA A 78 -2.97 -9.29 -15.64
C ALA A 78 -1.61 -9.87 -16.09
N LEU A 79 -0.86 -10.47 -15.15
CA LEU A 79 0.41 -11.14 -15.41
C LEU A 79 0.24 -12.34 -16.34
N CYS A 80 -0.81 -13.14 -16.16
CA CYS A 80 -1.16 -14.25 -17.03
C CYS A 80 -1.50 -13.78 -18.45
N SER A 81 -2.09 -12.60 -18.59
CA SER A 81 -2.59 -12.06 -19.87
C SER A 81 -1.53 -11.31 -20.69
N ARG A 82 -0.28 -11.24 -20.19
CA ARG A 82 0.82 -10.58 -20.90
C ARG A 82 1.13 -11.27 -22.22
N PRO A 83 1.56 -10.53 -23.25
CA PRO A 83 1.99 -11.11 -24.53
C PRO A 83 3.09 -12.16 -24.40
N GLU A 84 4.03 -11.97 -23.49
CA GLU A 84 5.14 -12.91 -23.24
C GLU A 84 4.75 -14.10 -22.34
N GLY A 85 3.53 -14.07 -21.79
CA GLY A 85 3.09 -14.92 -20.70
C GLY A 85 3.70 -14.53 -19.34
N PRO A 86 3.35 -15.26 -18.26
CA PRO A 86 3.93 -15.02 -16.96
C PRO A 86 5.41 -15.43 -16.89
N PRO A 87 6.22 -14.81 -16.00
CA PRO A 87 7.58 -15.27 -15.69
C PRO A 87 7.63 -16.74 -15.26
N PRO A 88 8.75 -17.47 -15.49
CA PRO A 88 8.87 -18.90 -15.16
C PRO A 88 8.63 -19.22 -13.67
N ARG A 89 9.00 -18.27 -12.80
CA ARG A 89 8.72 -18.30 -11.38
C ARG A 89 8.36 -16.90 -10.91
N VAL A 90 7.32 -16.83 -10.08
CA VAL A 90 6.89 -15.60 -9.40
C VAL A 90 7.03 -15.82 -7.91
N ARG A 91 7.73 -14.93 -7.23
CA ARG A 91 7.88 -14.95 -5.78
C ARG A 91 7.34 -13.64 -5.21
N ILE A 92 6.51 -13.74 -4.18
CA ILE A 92 6.06 -12.60 -3.39
C ILE A 92 6.59 -12.80 -1.97
N THR A 93 7.39 -11.85 -1.50
CA THR A 93 7.88 -11.81 -0.13
C THR A 93 7.18 -10.67 0.59
N VAL A 94 6.32 -11.02 1.55
CA VAL A 94 5.50 -10.09 2.33
C VAL A 94 6.23 -9.71 3.61
N VAL A 95 6.29 -8.42 3.90
CA VAL A 95 6.93 -7.90 5.13
C VAL A 95 5.87 -7.65 6.19
N SER A 96 5.80 -8.60 7.12
CA SER A 96 4.88 -8.57 8.26
C SER A 96 5.61 -7.96 9.45
N ASP A 97 5.44 -6.66 9.69
CA ASP A 97 5.91 -6.08 10.95
C ASP A 97 4.87 -6.42 12.03
N LEU A 98 5.29 -7.22 13.02
CA LEU A 98 4.41 -7.71 14.08
C LEU A 98 4.14 -6.64 15.16
N THR A 99 4.69 -5.43 15.01
CA THR A 99 4.34 -4.31 15.91
C THR A 99 2.91 -3.83 15.63
N GLY A 100 2.01 -4.08 16.59
CA GLY A 100 0.56 -3.90 16.43
C GLY A 100 0.04 -2.46 16.36
N ASP A 101 0.95 -1.48 16.48
CA ASP A 101 0.62 -0.05 16.60
C ASP A 101 0.49 0.66 15.24
N ILE A 102 0.92 0.01 14.16
CA ILE A 102 0.79 0.55 12.81
C ILE A 102 -0.65 0.32 12.30
N PRO A 103 -1.36 1.35 11.83
CA PRO A 103 -2.70 1.19 11.27
C PRO A 103 -2.70 0.22 10.08
N PHE A 104 -3.65 -0.70 10.06
CA PHE A 104 -3.89 -1.64 8.96
C PHE A 104 -2.75 -2.64 8.69
N SER A 105 -1.65 -2.68 9.44
CA SER A 105 -0.54 -3.62 9.16
C SER A 105 -0.80 -5.04 9.65
N VAL A 106 -1.53 -5.20 10.76
CA VAL A 106 -1.71 -6.48 11.43
C VAL A 106 -3.16 -6.95 11.34
N GLY A 107 -3.37 -8.05 10.63
CA GLY A 107 -4.63 -8.80 10.62
C GLY A 107 -4.74 -9.81 11.77
N PRO A 108 -5.85 -10.57 11.85
CA PRO A 108 -6.00 -11.63 12.84
C PRO A 108 -4.86 -12.68 12.74
N PRO A 109 -4.33 -13.23 13.84
CA PRO A 109 -3.20 -14.18 13.81
C PRO A 109 -3.42 -15.43 12.96
N ALA A 110 -4.68 -15.89 12.84
CA ALA A 110 -5.04 -17.06 12.03
C ALA A 110 -5.36 -16.72 10.56
N TYR A 111 -5.30 -15.44 10.17
CA TYR A 111 -5.54 -15.04 8.79
C TYR A 111 -4.31 -15.32 7.93
N ASN A 112 -4.46 -16.22 6.96
CA ASN A 112 -3.43 -16.54 5.98
C ASN A 112 -4.06 -16.66 4.58
N TYR A 113 -3.74 -15.69 3.73
CA TYR A 113 -4.21 -15.65 2.34
C TYR A 113 -3.27 -16.36 1.36
N GLY A 114 -2.06 -16.74 1.79
CA GLY A 114 -1.03 -17.27 0.90
C GLY A 114 -1.43 -18.57 0.21
N SER A 115 -2.06 -19.50 0.93
CA SER A 115 -2.53 -20.76 0.34
C SER A 115 -3.62 -20.56 -0.72
N GLN A 116 -4.52 -19.60 -0.49
CA GLN A 116 -5.59 -19.24 -1.43
C GLN A 116 -4.99 -18.62 -2.70
N LEU A 117 -4.04 -17.69 -2.56
CA LEU A 117 -3.33 -17.09 -3.70
C LEU A 117 -2.54 -18.12 -4.50
N ILE A 118 -1.86 -19.07 -3.84
CA ILE A 118 -1.13 -20.15 -4.53
C ILE A 118 -2.11 -21.04 -5.31
N GLY A 119 -3.27 -21.35 -4.73
CA GLY A 119 -4.35 -22.09 -5.41
C GLY A 119 -4.87 -21.35 -6.64
N PHE A 120 -5.12 -20.05 -6.50
CA PHE A 120 -5.56 -19.18 -7.59
C PHE A 120 -4.52 -19.06 -8.71
N ALA A 121 -3.24 -18.83 -8.36
CA ALA A 121 -2.14 -18.77 -9.30
C ALA A 121 -1.99 -20.08 -10.10
N ARG A 122 -2.16 -21.23 -9.45
CA ARG A 122 -2.16 -22.54 -10.13
C ARG A 122 -3.27 -22.64 -11.17
N SER A 123 -4.46 -22.10 -10.90
CA SER A 123 -5.58 -22.06 -11.87
C SER A 123 -5.27 -21.22 -13.11
N LEU A 124 -4.34 -20.26 -12.97
CA LEU A 124 -3.82 -19.40 -14.05
C LEU A 124 -2.50 -19.95 -14.66
N ASN A 125 -2.06 -21.15 -14.28
CA ASN A 125 -0.77 -21.73 -14.66
C ASN A 125 0.45 -20.87 -14.29
N ILE A 126 0.37 -20.12 -13.19
CA ILE A 126 1.47 -19.32 -12.66
C ILE A 126 2.18 -20.09 -11.53
N ASN A 127 3.50 -20.22 -11.64
CA ASN A 127 4.35 -20.82 -10.62
C ASN A 127 4.66 -19.83 -9.49
N LEU A 128 3.71 -19.67 -8.57
CA LEU A 128 3.76 -18.70 -7.47
C LEU A 128 4.31 -19.30 -6.16
N TYR A 129 5.24 -18.58 -5.54
CA TYR A 129 5.73 -18.81 -4.19
C TYR A 129 5.46 -17.58 -3.32
N ILE A 130 4.99 -17.80 -2.09
CA ILE A 130 4.78 -16.73 -1.11
C ILE A 130 5.61 -17.02 0.13
N SER A 131 6.31 -16.00 0.61
CA SER A 131 7.09 -16.03 1.85
C SER A 131 6.73 -14.81 2.70
N VAL A 132 6.91 -14.92 4.01
CA VAL A 132 6.67 -13.83 4.95
C VAL A 132 7.96 -13.60 5.74
N LEU A 133 8.35 -12.33 5.89
CA LEU A 133 9.50 -11.91 6.68
C LEU A 133 9.06 -10.86 7.70
N ASP A 134 9.70 -10.87 8.87
CA ASP A 134 9.47 -9.84 9.89
C ASP A 134 10.03 -8.48 9.44
N LYS A 135 11.18 -8.52 8.75
CA LYS A 135 11.93 -7.35 8.30
C LYS A 135 12.42 -7.57 6.88
N PHE A 136 12.29 -6.55 6.04
CA PHE A 136 12.71 -6.64 4.64
C PHE A 136 14.23 -6.78 4.48
N GLN A 137 15.02 -6.35 5.47
CA GLN A 137 16.49 -6.52 5.45
C GLN A 137 16.93 -7.99 5.48
N LEU A 138 16.01 -8.92 5.80
CA LEU A 138 16.25 -10.36 5.81
C LEU A 138 15.94 -11.03 4.46
N ILE A 139 15.59 -10.23 3.45
CA ILE A 139 15.21 -10.74 2.13
C ILE A 139 16.39 -11.43 1.44
N ASP A 140 16.14 -12.63 0.93
CA ASP A 140 17.05 -13.29 0.02
C ASP A 140 16.75 -12.85 -1.42
N THR A 141 17.78 -12.37 -2.12
CA THR A 141 17.68 -11.87 -3.49
C THR A 141 18.63 -12.62 -4.42
N SER A 142 18.16 -12.95 -5.62
CA SER A 142 19.00 -13.57 -6.65
C SER A 142 19.42 -12.56 -7.73
N PRO A 143 20.65 -12.59 -8.27
CA PRO A 143 20.99 -11.81 -9.46
C PRO A 143 20.19 -12.20 -10.72
N HIS A 144 19.52 -13.36 -10.71
CA HIS A 144 18.76 -13.90 -11.84
C HIS A 144 17.26 -13.56 -11.80
N GLU A 145 16.79 -12.89 -10.75
CA GLU A 145 15.40 -12.42 -10.65
C GLU A 145 15.31 -10.91 -10.90
N THR A 146 14.19 -10.49 -11.47
CA THR A 146 13.75 -9.10 -11.52
C THR A 146 13.10 -8.78 -10.18
N LEU A 147 13.83 -8.13 -9.27
CA LEU A 147 13.31 -7.66 -7.99
C LEU A 147 12.54 -6.35 -8.17
N ILE A 148 11.29 -6.29 -7.71
CA ILE A 148 10.48 -5.06 -7.69
C ILE A 148 9.92 -4.88 -6.27
N VAL A 149 9.98 -3.66 -5.74
CA VAL A 149 9.49 -3.34 -4.40
C VAL A 149 8.17 -2.59 -4.49
N CYS A 150 7.16 -3.03 -3.75
CA CYS A 150 5.91 -2.31 -3.52
C CYS A 150 5.88 -1.84 -2.07
N ALA A 151 6.16 -0.56 -1.83
CA ALA A 151 6.12 0.05 -0.51
C ALA A 151 4.86 0.91 -0.39
N GLN A 152 3.85 0.41 0.34
CA GLN A 152 2.52 1.00 0.35
C GLN A 152 2.04 1.26 1.79
N PHE A 153 2.05 2.53 2.20
CA PHE A 153 1.54 3.03 3.49
C PHE A 153 2.28 2.49 4.72
N ARG A 154 3.55 2.11 4.56
CA ARG A 154 4.36 1.48 5.62
C ARG A 154 5.62 2.27 5.96
N LEU A 155 6.22 3.00 5.02
CA LEU A 155 7.50 3.68 5.27
C LEU A 155 7.29 4.98 6.06
N ASN A 156 6.14 5.64 5.90
CA ASN A 156 5.75 6.79 6.72
C ASN A 156 5.70 6.52 8.22
N GLN A 157 5.55 5.27 8.67
CA GLN A 157 5.49 4.92 10.09
C GLN A 157 6.88 4.81 10.74
N LEU A 158 7.94 4.76 9.95
CA LEU A 158 9.31 4.79 10.44
C LEU A 158 9.63 6.16 11.03
N LYS A 159 10.49 6.20 12.04
CA LYS A 159 10.87 7.47 12.68
C LYS A 159 11.74 8.31 11.75
N HIS A 160 11.57 9.62 11.82
CA HIS A 160 12.46 10.58 11.17
C HIS A 160 13.50 11.14 12.18
N SER A 161 13.19 11.14 13.48
CA SER A 161 14.08 11.50 14.58
C SER A 161 15.35 10.66 14.58
N ILE A 162 16.46 11.16 15.13
CA ILE A 162 17.75 10.45 15.14
C ILE A 162 17.63 9.08 15.85
N PRO A 163 17.90 7.95 15.17
CA PRO A 163 18.34 7.82 13.76
C PRO A 163 17.18 7.90 12.75
N ASP A 164 17.40 8.57 11.61
CA ASP A 164 16.41 8.74 10.53
C ASP A 164 16.10 7.40 9.82
N GLU A 165 15.23 6.59 10.44
CA GLU A 165 14.86 5.25 10.02
C GLU A 165 14.25 5.23 8.61
N LYS A 166 13.56 6.31 8.19
CA LYS A 166 13.02 6.45 6.83
C LYS A 166 14.15 6.44 5.79
N SER A 167 15.16 7.28 5.97
CA SER A 167 16.31 7.34 5.06
C SER A 167 17.12 6.05 5.09
N GLU A 168 17.34 5.46 6.26
CA GLU A 168 18.03 4.17 6.39
C GLU A 168 17.29 3.06 5.65
N ALA A 169 15.95 3.03 5.73
CA ALA A 169 15.14 2.07 5.01
C ALA A 169 15.27 2.24 3.49
N LEU A 170 15.24 3.48 2.98
CA LEU A 170 15.43 3.76 1.56
C LEU A 170 16.85 3.37 1.07
N ILE A 171 17.88 3.63 1.88
CA ILE A 171 19.25 3.19 1.59
C ILE A 171 19.32 1.65 1.54
N ALA A 172 18.67 0.98 2.49
CA ALA A 172 18.62 -0.48 2.52
C ALA A 172 17.91 -1.03 1.27
N LEU A 173 16.76 -0.46 0.89
CA LEU A 173 16.04 -0.82 -0.34
C LEU A 173 16.89 -0.58 -1.59
N ARG A 174 17.62 0.55 -1.66
CA ARG A 174 18.51 0.83 -2.79
C ARG A 174 19.63 -0.20 -2.89
N SER A 175 20.16 -0.66 -1.76
CA SER A 175 21.25 -1.63 -1.74
C SER A 175 20.86 -3.01 -2.30
N LEU A 176 19.57 -3.34 -2.29
CA LEU A 176 19.01 -4.53 -2.95
C LEU A 176 19.01 -4.44 -4.48
N LYS A 177 19.29 -3.25 -5.04
CA LYS A 177 19.29 -2.97 -6.49
C LYS A 177 18.00 -3.40 -7.19
N PRO A 178 16.81 -3.02 -6.68
CA PRO A 178 15.55 -3.36 -7.33
C PRO A 178 15.47 -2.74 -8.73
N LYS A 179 14.74 -3.39 -9.62
CA LYS A 179 14.41 -2.89 -10.96
C LYS A 179 13.39 -1.78 -10.97
N GLY A 180 12.60 -1.70 -9.90
CA GLY A 180 11.80 -0.53 -9.59
C GLY A 180 11.23 -0.59 -8.18
N VAL A 181 10.88 0.58 -7.68
CA VAL A 181 10.18 0.77 -6.40
C VAL A 181 8.91 1.56 -6.68
N VAL A 182 7.77 0.98 -6.33
CA VAL A 182 6.50 1.72 -6.27
C VAL A 182 6.33 2.18 -4.84
N LEU A 183 6.28 3.50 -4.64
CA LEU A 183 6.05 4.12 -3.35
C LEU A 183 4.65 4.73 -3.32
N CYS A 184 3.82 4.27 -2.38
CA CYS A 184 2.51 4.84 -2.11
C CYS A 184 2.43 5.29 -0.67
N GLU A 185 2.14 6.57 -0.44
CA GLU A 185 2.08 7.15 0.90
C GLU A 185 0.88 8.09 1.04
N ASN A 186 0.50 8.33 2.29
CA ASN A 186 -0.56 9.27 2.64
C ASN A 186 -0.06 10.72 2.53
N ILE A 187 -0.91 11.64 2.08
CA ILE A 187 -0.56 13.07 1.98
C ILE A 187 -1.07 13.80 3.22
N ASN A 188 -0.18 14.24 4.11
CA ASN A 188 -0.55 15.10 5.25
C ASN A 188 0.32 16.36 5.33
N GLY A 189 0.25 17.20 4.29
CA GLY A 189 0.86 18.54 4.28
C GLY A 189 2.39 18.56 4.41
N GLU A 190 2.93 19.76 4.50
CA GLU A 190 4.38 19.98 4.65
C GLU A 190 4.78 19.76 6.12
N CYS A 191 5.61 18.74 6.35
CA CYS A 191 6.24 18.50 7.65
C CYS A 191 7.40 19.48 7.81
N THR A 192 7.30 20.39 8.78
CA THR A 192 8.47 21.21 9.18
C THR A 192 9.16 20.51 10.34
N SER A 193 10.49 20.53 10.38
CA SER A 193 11.34 19.78 11.31
C SER A 193 11.19 20.13 12.81
N ARG A 194 10.17 20.92 13.19
CA ARG A 194 9.82 21.23 14.57
C ARG A 194 8.31 21.43 14.73
N GLU A 195 7.55 20.35 14.62
CA GLU A 195 6.12 20.39 14.90
C GLU A 195 5.84 20.09 16.37
N ASP A 196 5.23 21.06 17.04
CA ASP A 196 4.65 20.83 18.36
C ASP A 196 3.48 19.85 18.26
N PHE A 197 3.27 19.06 19.31
CA PHE A 197 2.27 17.98 19.37
C PHE A 197 0.90 18.35 18.79
N ALA A 198 0.42 19.57 19.03
CA ALA A 198 -0.89 20.04 18.55
C ALA A 198 -0.99 20.07 17.02
N ALA A 199 0.07 20.47 16.31
CA ALA A 199 0.09 20.48 14.84
C ALA A 199 0.06 19.05 14.29
N GLY A 200 0.89 18.17 14.86
CA GLY A 200 0.91 16.74 14.50
C GLY A 200 -0.43 16.05 14.75
N PHE A 201 -1.05 16.30 15.91
CA PHE A 201 -2.37 15.75 16.22
C PHE A 201 -3.45 16.27 15.27
N SER A 202 -3.43 17.56 14.94
CA SER A 202 -4.43 18.17 14.04
C SER A 202 -4.39 17.54 12.65
N ARG A 203 -3.20 17.30 12.10
CA ARG A 203 -3.05 16.65 10.79
C ARG A 203 -3.41 15.16 10.81
N LYS A 204 -3.10 14.43 11.89
CA LYS A 204 -3.58 13.05 12.08
C LYS A 204 -5.10 12.99 12.13
N LEU A 205 -5.73 13.95 12.80
CA LEU A 205 -7.18 14.08 12.86
C LEU A 205 -7.76 14.43 11.48
N GLU A 206 -7.11 15.31 10.72
CA GLU A 206 -7.53 15.66 9.36
C GLU A 206 -7.48 14.43 8.43
N TYR A 207 -6.38 13.66 8.46
CA TYR A 207 -6.27 12.40 7.74
C TYR A 207 -7.38 11.42 8.12
N LEU A 208 -7.56 11.20 9.44
CA LEU A 208 -8.59 10.29 9.93
C LEU A 208 -9.98 10.76 9.51
N TRP A 209 -10.25 12.07 9.56
CA TRP A 209 -11.52 12.63 9.12
C TRP A 209 -11.78 12.36 7.63
N LYS A 210 -10.80 12.55 6.74
CA LYS A 210 -10.96 12.21 5.31
C LYS A 210 -11.21 10.71 5.11
N PHE A 211 -10.52 9.87 5.88
CA PHE A 211 -10.74 8.42 5.87
C PHE A 211 -12.17 8.05 6.30
N LEU A 212 -12.64 8.60 7.42
CA LEU A 212 -13.97 8.33 7.97
C LEU A 212 -15.08 8.89 7.06
N ASP A 213 -14.95 10.11 6.56
CA ASP A 213 -15.92 10.75 5.66
C ASP A 213 -16.05 9.96 4.35
N SER A 214 -14.93 9.58 3.74
CA SER A 214 -14.95 8.79 2.51
C SER A 214 -15.46 7.36 2.71
N THR A 215 -15.10 6.73 3.84
CA THR A 215 -15.63 5.41 4.22
C THR A 215 -17.14 5.48 4.45
N SER A 216 -17.62 6.51 5.15
CA SER A 216 -19.05 6.73 5.37
C SER A 216 -19.83 6.93 4.06
N SER A 217 -19.23 7.55 3.04
CA SER A 217 -19.86 7.72 1.73
C SER A 217 -19.97 6.40 0.96
N GLY A 218 -18.95 5.53 1.07
CA GLY A 218 -18.94 4.23 0.40
C GLY A 218 -19.88 3.19 1.05
N PHE A 219 -19.95 3.16 2.37
CA PHE A 219 -20.80 2.23 3.12
C PHE A 219 -22.22 2.79 3.27
N LYS A 220 -23.15 2.28 2.45
CA LYS A 220 -24.56 2.70 2.46
C LYS A 220 -25.34 2.28 3.72
N GLU A 221 -24.88 1.24 4.41
CA GLU A 221 -25.51 0.74 5.63
C GLU A 221 -24.87 1.41 6.86
N GLU A 222 -25.67 2.16 7.62
CA GLU A 222 -25.20 2.98 8.73
C GLU A 222 -24.60 2.15 9.88
N ASN A 223 -25.12 0.94 10.12
CA ASN A 223 -24.71 0.04 11.21
C ASN A 223 -23.96 -1.21 10.72
N SER A 224 -23.17 -1.10 9.65
CA SER A 224 -22.34 -2.20 9.16
C SER A 224 -21.22 -2.54 10.16
N GLU A 225 -21.15 -3.81 10.56
CA GLU A 225 -20.06 -4.31 11.41
C GLU A 225 -18.70 -4.22 10.68
N GLU A 226 -18.70 -4.36 9.35
CA GLU A 226 -17.52 -4.20 8.50
C GLU A 226 -17.01 -2.76 8.51
N ARG A 227 -17.93 -1.80 8.36
CA ARG A 227 -17.60 -0.37 8.46
C ARG A 227 -17.00 -0.07 9.82
N THR A 228 -17.66 -0.53 10.89
CA THR A 228 -17.22 -0.31 12.28
C THR A 228 -15.82 -0.87 12.50
N LEU A 229 -15.51 -2.06 11.98
CA LEU A 229 -14.18 -2.65 12.08
C LEU A 229 -13.11 -1.86 11.30
N MET A 230 -13.43 -1.40 10.08
CA MET A 230 -12.52 -0.60 9.27
C MET A 230 -12.22 0.77 9.90
N GLU A 231 -13.26 1.48 10.32
CA GLU A 231 -13.13 2.78 10.99
C GLU A 231 -12.42 2.62 12.34
N GLY A 232 -12.73 1.56 13.08
CA GLY A 232 -12.05 1.19 14.32
C GLY A 232 -10.54 0.99 14.12
N GLU A 233 -10.13 0.25 13.08
CA GLU A 233 -8.71 0.10 12.75
C GLU A 233 -8.06 1.44 12.37
N ALA A 234 -8.75 2.30 11.62
CA ALA A 234 -8.23 3.60 11.21
C ALA A 234 -7.91 4.51 12.40
N THR A 235 -8.63 4.39 13.53
CA THR A 235 -8.37 5.19 14.74
C THR A 235 -6.96 5.00 15.32
N LYS A 236 -6.28 3.88 15.01
CA LYS A 236 -4.88 3.65 15.40
C LYS A 236 -3.94 4.75 14.91
N VAL A 237 -4.28 5.48 13.85
CA VAL A 237 -3.50 6.63 13.37
C VAL A 237 -3.26 7.66 14.48
N LEU A 238 -4.23 7.86 15.37
CA LEU A 238 -4.10 8.79 16.49
C LEU A 238 -3.13 8.28 17.57
N MET A 239 -3.01 6.95 17.69
CA MET A 239 -2.18 6.28 18.69
C MET A 239 -0.78 5.94 18.18
N SER A 240 -0.57 5.92 16.86
CA SER A 240 0.71 5.51 16.29
C SER A 240 1.83 6.43 16.75
N SER A 241 2.92 5.82 17.23
CA SER A 241 4.14 6.52 17.63
C SER A 241 4.97 7.01 16.44
N GLY A 242 4.58 6.60 15.22
CA GLY A 242 5.17 7.05 13.97
C GLY A 242 5.13 8.57 13.84
N GLU A 243 6.27 9.13 13.46
CA GLU A 243 6.37 10.55 13.12
C GLU A 243 5.71 10.79 11.78
N MET A 244 4.98 11.89 11.69
CA MET A 244 3.91 12.08 10.72
C MET A 244 4.30 11.94 9.24
N ASN A 245 3.30 11.68 8.41
CA ASN A 245 3.44 11.61 6.95
C ASN A 245 4.13 12.86 6.42
N GLU A 246 5.16 12.62 5.63
CA GLU A 246 5.84 13.67 4.89
C GLU A 246 5.09 13.94 3.60
N GLY A 247 5.08 15.21 3.18
CA GLY A 247 4.56 15.61 1.89
C GLY A 247 5.35 14.99 0.73
N LYS A 248 4.75 15.05 -0.46
CA LYS A 248 5.34 14.62 -1.74
C LYS A 248 6.80 15.07 -1.88
N ASP A 249 7.07 16.36 -1.70
CA ASP A 249 8.38 16.94 -1.99
C ASP A 249 9.50 16.34 -1.12
N ILE A 250 9.21 16.07 0.15
CA ILE A 250 10.16 15.47 1.09
C ILE A 250 10.44 14.01 0.69
N TRP A 251 9.41 13.23 0.37
CA TRP A 251 9.60 11.87 -0.11
C TRP A 251 10.42 11.84 -1.39
N TYR A 252 10.14 12.73 -2.34
CA TYR A 252 10.88 12.84 -3.60
C TYR A 252 12.34 13.25 -3.36
N GLU A 253 12.59 14.19 -2.45
CA GLU A 253 13.94 14.57 -2.05
C GLU A 253 14.70 13.38 -1.45
N ARG A 254 14.10 12.61 -0.53
CA ARG A 254 14.73 11.42 0.05
C ARG A 254 15.04 10.34 -0.97
N MET A 255 14.09 10.05 -1.86
CA MET A 255 14.28 9.07 -2.93
C MET A 255 15.47 9.47 -3.82
N ARG A 256 15.53 10.76 -4.24
CA ARG A 256 16.67 11.28 -5.01
C ARG A 256 17.98 11.26 -4.21
N ALA A 257 17.96 11.64 -2.94
CA ALA A 257 19.14 11.66 -2.08
C ALA A 257 19.73 10.25 -1.84
N THR A 258 18.90 9.21 -1.89
CA THR A 258 19.32 7.81 -1.80
C THR A 258 19.65 7.19 -3.16
N GLY A 259 19.62 7.98 -4.23
CA GLY A 259 20.07 7.60 -5.56
C GLY A 259 19.02 6.88 -6.41
N PHE A 260 17.74 6.99 -6.07
CA PHE A 260 16.64 6.61 -6.96
C PHE A 260 16.35 7.71 -7.99
N ALA A 261 15.89 7.30 -9.17
CA ALA A 261 15.42 8.19 -10.22
C ALA A 261 13.92 8.02 -10.45
N GLU A 262 13.21 9.13 -10.62
CA GLU A 262 11.77 9.17 -10.93
C GLU A 262 11.48 8.53 -12.29
N GLU A 263 10.39 7.78 -12.39
CA GLU A 263 9.89 7.22 -13.64
C GLU A 263 8.39 7.51 -13.79
N ALA A 264 7.99 7.91 -14.99
CA ALA A 264 6.60 8.18 -15.32
C ALA A 264 5.78 6.88 -15.37
N PHE A 265 4.54 6.94 -14.89
CA PHE A 265 3.58 5.87 -15.11
C PHE A 265 3.16 5.84 -16.59
N GLY A 266 3.11 4.65 -17.17
CA GLY A 266 2.66 4.44 -18.55
C GLY A 266 1.17 4.69 -18.74
N GLU A 267 0.76 4.90 -20.00
CA GLU A 267 -0.63 5.19 -20.36
C GLU A 267 -1.61 4.11 -19.87
N ASP A 268 -1.22 2.84 -19.90
CA ASP A 268 -2.03 1.73 -19.41
C ASP A 268 -2.32 1.84 -17.90
N ALA A 269 -1.33 2.27 -17.11
CA ALA A 269 -1.50 2.49 -15.68
C ALA A 269 -2.49 3.63 -15.42
N ILE A 270 -2.30 4.77 -16.11
CA ILE A 270 -3.16 5.95 -15.98
C ILE A 270 -4.60 5.64 -16.44
N GLY A 271 -4.75 4.95 -17.58
CA GLY A 271 -6.03 4.54 -18.12
C GLY A 271 -6.75 3.53 -17.24
N GLY A 272 -6.02 2.55 -16.70
CA GLY A 272 -6.52 1.57 -15.74
C GLY A 272 -7.02 2.21 -14.46
N ALA A 273 -6.25 3.15 -13.90
CA ALA A 273 -6.59 3.89 -12.70
C ALA A 273 -7.85 4.74 -12.88
N LYS A 274 -7.95 5.50 -13.97
CA LYS A 274 -9.16 6.28 -14.32
C LYS A 274 -10.38 5.37 -14.51
N SER A 275 -10.21 4.22 -15.13
CA SER A 275 -11.30 3.26 -15.35
C SER A 275 -11.75 2.59 -14.05
N LEU A 276 -10.82 2.33 -13.13
CA LEU A 276 -11.12 1.82 -11.80
C LEU A 276 -11.95 2.82 -11.00
N LEU A 277 -11.57 4.10 -10.97
CA LEU A 277 -12.27 5.14 -10.20
C LEU A 277 -13.74 5.33 -10.62
N ARG A 278 -14.08 5.11 -11.89
CA ARG A 278 -15.46 5.18 -12.38
C ARG A 278 -16.43 4.20 -11.70
N LYS A 279 -15.92 3.19 -11.00
CA LYS A 279 -16.73 2.22 -10.23
C LYS A 279 -17.13 2.74 -8.85
N TYR A 280 -16.45 3.77 -8.35
CA TYR A 280 -16.62 4.30 -7.02
C TYR A 280 -17.42 5.62 -7.04
N ASP A 281 -17.62 6.20 -5.86
CA ASP A 281 -18.25 7.51 -5.68
C ASP A 281 -17.58 8.58 -6.56
N SER A 282 -18.39 9.46 -7.18
CA SER A 282 -17.91 10.50 -8.10
C SER A 282 -17.04 11.58 -7.45
N ASN A 283 -16.99 11.63 -6.12
CA ASN A 283 -16.09 12.51 -5.37
C ASN A 283 -14.63 12.00 -5.35
N TRP A 284 -14.38 10.78 -5.85
CA TRP A 284 -13.02 10.26 -6.02
C TRP A 284 -12.41 10.70 -7.34
N GLU A 285 -11.21 11.26 -7.26
CA GLU A 285 -10.45 11.71 -8.43
C GLU A 285 -9.01 11.21 -8.37
N ILE A 286 -8.39 11.07 -9.55
CA ILE A 286 -6.94 10.87 -9.69
C ILE A 286 -6.35 12.08 -10.40
N ARG A 287 -5.26 12.62 -9.87
CA ARG A 287 -4.50 13.72 -10.47
C ARG A 287 -3.10 13.27 -10.81
N MET A 288 -2.75 13.38 -12.09
CA MET A 288 -1.38 13.16 -12.57
C MET A 288 -0.64 14.51 -12.60
N GLU A 289 0.61 14.52 -12.14
CA GLU A 289 1.48 15.71 -12.13
C GLU A 289 2.92 15.33 -12.51
N ASP A 290 3.78 16.33 -12.70
CA ASP A 290 5.23 16.19 -12.92
C ASP A 290 5.65 15.26 -14.06
N GLY A 291 4.92 15.35 -15.18
CA GLY A 291 5.17 14.48 -16.33
C GLY A 291 4.79 13.03 -16.04
N ASP A 292 3.68 12.83 -15.33
CA ASP A 292 3.09 11.53 -14.96
C ASP A 292 3.92 10.69 -13.99
N THR A 293 4.88 11.29 -13.28
CA THR A 293 5.66 10.63 -12.20
C THR A 293 4.91 10.61 -10.87
N PHE A 294 3.96 11.53 -10.69
CA PHE A 294 3.11 11.63 -9.50
C PHE A 294 1.66 11.33 -9.83
N ALA A 295 1.05 10.41 -9.07
CA ALA A 295 -0.36 10.07 -9.14
C ALA A 295 -1.04 10.26 -7.78
N GLY A 296 -1.73 11.38 -7.58
CA GLY A 296 -2.47 11.68 -6.36
C GLY A 296 -3.89 11.11 -6.41
N LEU A 297 -4.33 10.45 -5.33
CA LEU A 297 -5.74 10.12 -5.06
C LEU A 297 -6.37 11.26 -4.27
N LEU A 298 -7.53 11.73 -4.72
CA LEU A 298 -8.26 12.84 -4.11
C LEU A 298 -9.67 12.43 -3.70
N TRP A 299 -10.11 12.92 -2.54
CA TRP A 299 -11.47 12.82 -2.05
C TRP A 299 -12.06 14.23 -1.93
N LYS A 300 -13.17 14.50 -2.64
CA LYS A 300 -13.83 15.83 -2.67
C LYS A 300 -12.86 16.97 -3.02
N GLY A 301 -11.95 16.73 -3.96
CA GLY A 301 -10.93 17.69 -4.39
C GLY A 301 -9.71 17.83 -3.47
N GLU A 302 -9.66 17.11 -2.35
CA GLU A 302 -8.51 17.11 -1.44
C GLU A 302 -7.68 15.84 -1.57
N ALA A 303 -6.36 15.98 -1.61
CA ALA A 303 -5.46 14.83 -1.74
C ALA A 303 -5.41 14.00 -0.44
N VAL A 304 -5.48 12.69 -0.57
CA VAL A 304 -5.45 11.74 0.57
C VAL A 304 -4.22 10.82 0.54
N SER A 305 -3.77 10.44 -0.65
CA SER A 305 -2.58 9.62 -0.85
C SER A 305 -1.99 9.86 -2.23
N PHE A 306 -0.77 9.36 -2.46
CA PHE A 306 -0.13 9.37 -3.77
C PHE A 306 0.52 8.03 -4.08
N CYS A 307 0.82 7.83 -5.36
CA CYS A 307 1.69 6.80 -5.89
C CYS A 307 2.81 7.45 -6.70
N SER A 308 3.99 6.84 -6.68
CA SER A 308 5.16 7.23 -7.47
C SER A 308 5.99 6.00 -7.84
N LEU A 309 6.68 6.05 -8.97
CA LEU A 309 7.51 4.96 -9.49
C LEU A 309 8.96 5.42 -9.62
N TRP A 310 9.89 4.55 -9.20
CA TRP A 310 11.31 4.87 -9.06
C TRP A 310 12.22 3.73 -9.54
N LYS A 311 13.43 4.07 -10.00
CA LYS A 311 14.48 3.13 -10.45
C LYS A 311 15.82 3.31 -9.76
#